data_AF-B0K4X0-F1
#
_entry.id   AF-B0K4X0-F1
#
_cell.length_a   1.000
_cell.length_b   1.000
_cell.length_c   1.000
_cell.angle_alpha   90.00
_cell.angle_beta   90.00
_cell.angle_gamma   90.00
#
_symmetry.space_group_name_H-M   'P 1'
#
loop_
_entity.id
_entity.type
_entity.pdbx_description
1 polymer ?
#
loop_
_entity_poly.entity_id
_entity_poly.type
_entity_poly.pdbx_seq_one_letter_code
_entity_poly.pdbx_strand_id
1 'polypeptide(L)'
;MQNIVPLKCPKCNNTHLFYKYGKDKDGYQKYLCRKCYHQFAPDKPSPKKTSKYPRCPVCGKSSFLHHDYEYYSNYRCSDKKCNHSFFVPKVTAIPSTSISKLSGKTNFKRIRYPVHIILSALSMFFLGKNSFRNIALILKTVFNVKVSHTTISNWCKKFAPLFHNISLELIPMLNLNSDEWHVDETVVKIAGKKYYLWFVIDSETRFILGFHLSPYRDSRQAFALLNSVRNLGTPSAIVTDRYSAYKVPVKSLFGDSVKHIRVESFKDDITNNLIESFHHQFKAWYNTKQGFASFESANNLIYMFVFFYNFVRPHSSLNGLTPAQVAGLCLSPKEKKKYLLVA
;
A
#
# COMPACT_ATOMS: atom_id res chain seq x y z
N MET A 1 55.36 4.35 13.20
CA MET A 1 55.33 3.53 11.95
C MET A 1 54.55 4.31 10.90
N GLN A 2 55.23 4.96 9.94
CA GLN A 2 54.56 5.63 8.83
C GLN A 2 54.21 4.58 7.77
N ASN A 3 52.94 4.47 7.39
CA ASN A 3 52.49 3.60 6.29
C ASN A 3 53.22 4.00 5.01
N ILE A 4 54.17 3.18 4.57
CA ILE A 4 54.87 3.38 3.29
C ILE A 4 53.91 2.95 2.19
N VAL A 5 53.18 3.91 1.61
CA VAL A 5 52.39 3.67 0.40
C VAL A 5 53.35 3.64 -0.80
N PRO A 6 53.44 2.53 -1.56
CA PRO A 6 54.23 2.50 -2.78
C PRO A 6 53.58 3.44 -3.82
N LEU A 7 54.25 4.56 -4.10
CA LEU A 7 53.78 5.59 -5.04
C LEU A 7 54.08 5.18 -6.49
N LYS A 8 53.08 5.26 -7.37
CA LYS A 8 53.23 5.02 -8.81
C LYS A 8 52.64 6.20 -9.60
N CYS A 9 53.40 6.75 -10.54
CA CYS A 9 52.93 7.84 -11.38
C CYS A 9 51.82 7.35 -12.33
N PRO A 10 50.61 7.95 -12.31
CA PRO A 10 49.50 7.52 -13.18
C PRO A 10 49.73 7.83 -14.67
N LYS A 11 50.65 8.75 -15.00
CA LYS A 11 50.91 9.18 -16.38
C LYS A 11 51.99 8.33 -17.08
N CYS A 12 53.06 7.97 -16.38
CA CYS A 12 54.23 7.30 -16.99
C CYS A 12 54.63 5.99 -16.30
N ASN A 13 53.82 5.51 -15.34
CA ASN A 13 54.04 4.29 -14.57
C ASN A 13 55.36 4.21 -13.78
N ASN A 14 56.13 5.30 -13.68
CA ASN A 14 57.33 5.39 -12.86
C ASN A 14 57.00 5.15 -11.37
N THR A 15 57.85 4.42 -10.66
CA THR A 15 57.68 3.99 -9.25
C THR A 15 58.73 4.57 -8.31
N HIS A 16 59.68 5.36 -8.82
CA HIS A 16 60.74 6.00 -8.03
C HIS A 16 60.86 7.49 -8.39
N LEU A 17 61.60 8.29 -7.62
CA LEU A 17 61.85 9.72 -7.89
C LEU A 17 60.59 10.62 -7.88
N PHE A 18 59.97 10.73 -6.70
CA PHE A 18 58.84 11.65 -6.44
C PHE A 18 59.24 12.74 -5.44
N TYR A 19 58.80 13.97 -5.69
CA TYR A 19 58.93 15.07 -4.72
C TYR A 19 57.57 15.48 -4.18
N LYS A 20 57.47 15.72 -2.88
CA LYS A 20 56.30 16.37 -2.29
C LYS A 20 56.16 17.77 -2.88
N TYR A 21 55.02 18.05 -3.49
CA TYR A 21 54.76 19.28 -4.25
C TYR A 21 53.56 20.04 -3.64
N GLY A 22 53.67 20.34 -2.34
CA GLY A 22 52.59 20.98 -1.59
C GLY A 22 51.31 20.14 -1.49
N LYS A 23 50.22 20.78 -1.08
CA LYS A 23 48.89 20.18 -1.02
C LYS A 23 48.02 20.70 -2.17
N ASP A 24 47.03 19.92 -2.58
CA ASP A 24 45.99 20.41 -3.48
C ASP A 24 45.00 21.34 -2.74
N LYS A 25 44.03 21.89 -3.47
CA LYS A 25 43.00 22.80 -2.93
C LYS A 25 42.14 22.16 -1.82
N ASP A 26 42.08 20.83 -1.77
CA ASP A 26 41.28 20.06 -0.82
C ASP A 26 42.16 19.52 0.34
N GLY A 27 43.44 19.91 0.39
CA GLY A 27 44.37 19.57 1.46
C GLY A 27 45.14 18.25 1.29
N TYR A 28 44.97 17.54 0.16
CA TYR A 28 45.66 16.27 -0.11
C TYR A 28 47.09 16.49 -0.59
N GLN A 29 48.03 15.65 -0.13
CA GLN A 29 49.44 15.75 -0.51
C GLN A 29 49.62 15.48 -2.01
N LYS A 30 50.18 16.45 -2.74
CA LYS A 30 50.59 16.28 -4.14
C LYS A 30 52.02 15.76 -4.22
N TYR A 31 52.28 14.96 -5.24
CA TYR A 31 53.59 14.50 -5.64
C TYR A 31 53.86 14.89 -7.09
N LEU A 32 55.08 15.35 -7.36
CA LEU A 32 55.58 15.61 -8.71
C LEU A 32 56.48 14.46 -9.14
N CYS A 33 56.15 13.82 -10.27
CA CYS A 33 57.00 12.80 -10.87
C CYS A 33 58.16 13.46 -11.62
N ARG A 34 59.41 13.16 -11.27
CA ARG A 34 60.59 13.78 -11.92
C ARG A 34 60.84 13.29 -13.35
N LYS A 35 60.29 12.13 -13.73
CA LYS A 35 60.43 11.56 -15.08
C LYS A 35 59.56 12.25 -16.13
N CYS A 36 58.34 12.65 -15.76
CA CYS A 36 57.36 13.22 -16.71
C CYS A 36 56.76 14.55 -16.26
N TYR A 37 57.26 15.11 -15.16
CA TYR A 37 56.81 16.34 -14.51
C TYR A 37 55.30 16.40 -14.21
N HIS A 38 54.63 15.24 -14.15
CA HIS A 38 53.21 15.16 -13.82
C HIS A 38 52.99 15.28 -12.31
N GLN A 39 52.08 16.16 -11.92
CA GLN A 39 51.62 16.32 -10.55
C GLN A 39 50.37 15.45 -10.32
N PHE A 40 50.35 14.69 -9.23
CA PHE A 40 49.19 13.88 -8.84
C PHE A 40 49.06 13.80 -7.32
N ALA A 41 47.84 13.59 -6.82
CA ALA A 41 47.55 13.40 -5.40
C ALA A 41 46.97 11.99 -5.22
N PRO A 42 47.76 11.01 -4.73
CA PRO A 42 47.36 9.61 -4.62
C PRO A 42 46.26 9.40 -3.58
N ASP A 43 46.28 10.21 -2.52
CA ASP A 43 45.31 10.14 -1.41
C ASP A 43 44.03 10.92 -1.70
N LYS A 44 43.96 11.63 -2.84
CA LYS A 44 42.75 12.33 -3.24
C LYS A 44 41.71 11.30 -3.65
N PRO A 45 40.56 11.19 -2.95
CA PRO A 45 39.50 10.29 -3.37
C PRO A 45 39.02 10.72 -4.76
N SER A 46 39.08 9.80 -5.73
CA SER A 46 38.51 10.05 -7.05
C SER A 46 37.01 10.34 -6.89
N PRO A 47 36.47 11.42 -7.50
CA PRO A 47 35.04 11.69 -7.42
C PRO A 47 34.30 10.47 -7.97
N LYS A 48 33.52 9.80 -7.13
CA LYS A 48 32.64 8.72 -7.58
C LYS A 48 31.70 9.35 -8.61
N LYS A 49 31.87 9.04 -9.90
CA LYS A 49 30.90 9.38 -10.93
C LYS A 49 29.59 8.69 -10.55
N THR A 50 28.69 9.42 -9.90
CA THR A 50 27.34 8.93 -9.67
C THR A 50 26.68 8.86 -11.04
N SER A 51 26.35 7.63 -11.47
CA SER A 51 25.57 7.43 -12.68
C SER A 51 24.24 8.16 -12.52
N LYS A 52 23.86 8.98 -13.50
CA LYS A 52 22.56 9.69 -13.52
C LYS A 52 21.37 8.71 -13.42
N TYR A 53 21.56 7.49 -13.90
CA TYR A 53 20.52 6.46 -13.96
C TYR A 53 20.85 5.24 -13.10
N PRO A 54 19.83 4.55 -12.57
CA PRO A 54 20.00 3.34 -11.76
C PRO A 54 20.77 2.25 -12.53
N ARG A 55 21.47 1.37 -11.81
CA ARG A 55 22.12 0.21 -12.41
C ARG A 55 21.09 -0.85 -12.78
N CYS A 56 21.40 -1.66 -13.79
CA CYS A 56 20.56 -2.79 -14.17
C CYS A 56 20.48 -3.79 -13.00
N PRO A 57 19.28 -4.19 -12.55
CA PRO A 57 19.13 -5.10 -11.42
C PRO A 57 19.62 -6.52 -11.74
N VAL A 58 19.69 -6.90 -13.02
CA VAL A 58 20.12 -8.25 -13.44
C VAL A 58 21.64 -8.38 -13.54
N CYS A 59 22.31 -7.42 -14.19
CA CYS A 59 23.76 -7.53 -14.48
C CYS A 59 24.64 -6.45 -13.84
N GLY A 60 24.07 -5.48 -13.11
CA GLY A 60 24.81 -4.39 -12.45
C GLY A 60 25.43 -3.34 -13.40
N LYS A 61 25.30 -3.53 -14.72
CA LYS A 61 25.83 -2.57 -15.71
C LYS A 61 25.01 -1.29 -15.76
N SER A 62 25.54 -0.27 -16.43
CA SER A 62 24.84 0.99 -16.63
C SER A 62 23.53 0.79 -17.40
N SER A 63 22.59 1.70 -17.17
CA SER A 63 21.33 1.77 -17.89
C SER A 63 21.14 3.17 -18.48
N PHE A 64 20.15 3.30 -19.36
CA PHE A 64 19.67 4.57 -19.87
C PHE A 64 18.14 4.65 -19.76
N LEU A 65 17.62 5.87 -19.66
CA LEU A 65 16.19 6.13 -19.69
C LEU A 65 15.64 5.79 -21.09
N HIS A 66 14.72 4.83 -21.16
CA HIS A 66 14.08 4.40 -22.40
C HIS A 66 12.78 5.16 -22.63
N HIS A 67 11.92 5.22 -21.61
CA HIS A 67 10.70 6.03 -21.62
C HIS A 67 10.45 6.63 -20.24
N ASP A 68 9.88 7.83 -20.24
CA ASP A 68 9.49 8.52 -19.00
C ASP A 68 7.98 8.75 -18.98
N TYR A 69 7.29 8.05 -18.09
CA TYR A 69 5.84 8.14 -17.91
C TYR A 69 5.51 8.94 -16.63
N GLU A 70 4.23 9.29 -16.45
CA GLU A 70 3.79 10.08 -15.30
C GLU A 70 4.12 9.41 -13.96
N TYR A 71 3.85 8.11 -13.82
CA TYR A 71 3.98 7.36 -12.55
C TYR A 71 5.23 6.51 -12.42
N TYR A 72 6.01 6.35 -13.49
CA TYR A 72 7.21 5.53 -13.49
C TYR A 72 8.15 5.91 -14.65
N SER A 73 9.42 5.57 -14.51
CA SER A 73 10.41 5.64 -15.57
C SER A 73 10.82 4.22 -15.97
N ASN A 74 10.86 3.94 -17.27
CA ASN A 74 11.38 2.70 -17.82
C ASN A 74 12.84 2.90 -18.22
N TYR A 75 13.72 2.10 -17.63
CA TYR A 75 15.14 2.05 -17.94
C TYR A 75 15.48 0.77 -18.69
N ARG A 76 16.49 0.85 -19.55
CA ARG A 76 17.00 -0.30 -20.29
C ARG A 76 18.50 -0.44 -20.06
N CYS A 77 18.95 -1.67 -19.87
CA CYS A 77 20.37 -1.99 -19.71
C CYS A 77 21.14 -1.60 -20.97
N SER A 78 22.29 -0.93 -20.79
CA SER A 78 23.16 -0.53 -21.91
C SER A 78 23.92 -1.71 -22.53
N ASP A 79 24.00 -2.85 -21.84
CA ASP A 79 24.60 -4.07 -22.38
C ASP A 79 23.62 -4.81 -23.29
N LYS A 80 23.95 -4.90 -24.58
CA LYS A 80 23.13 -5.61 -25.58
C LYS A 80 22.92 -7.08 -25.27
N LYS A 81 23.84 -7.73 -24.55
CA LYS A 81 23.66 -9.14 -24.13
C LYS A 81 22.58 -9.28 -23.05
N CYS A 82 22.49 -8.31 -22.16
CA CYS A 82 21.48 -8.30 -21.11
C CYS A 82 20.15 -7.73 -21.63
N ASN A 83 20.18 -6.53 -22.22
CA ASN A 83 19.06 -5.82 -22.83
C ASN A 83 17.81 -5.68 -21.93
N HIS A 84 17.96 -5.90 -20.63
CA HIS A 84 16.88 -5.99 -19.67
C HIS A 84 16.22 -4.62 -19.44
N SER A 85 14.89 -4.60 -19.41
CA SER A 85 14.07 -3.42 -19.16
C SER A 85 13.44 -3.51 -17.77
N PHE A 86 13.62 -2.47 -16.98
CA PHE A 86 13.15 -2.39 -15.59
C PHE A 86 12.51 -1.03 -15.32
N PHE A 87 11.63 -1.00 -14.32
CA PHE A 87 10.70 0.10 -14.08
C PHE A 87 10.95 0.67 -12.69
N VAL A 88 11.03 2.00 -12.59
CA VAL A 88 11.23 2.70 -11.31
C VAL A 88 10.03 3.60 -11.07
N PRO A 89 9.28 3.43 -9.97
CA PRO A 89 8.07 4.21 -9.71
C PRO A 89 8.43 5.62 -9.24
N LYS A 90 7.68 6.62 -9.73
CA LYS A 90 7.75 8.02 -9.28
C LYS A 90 6.76 8.21 -8.14
N VAL A 91 7.12 7.78 -6.93
CA VAL A 91 6.22 7.71 -5.77
C VAL A 91 5.51 9.04 -5.49
N THR A 92 6.18 10.18 -5.69
CA THR A 92 5.61 11.52 -5.49
C THR A 92 4.56 11.91 -6.53
N ALA A 93 4.57 11.30 -7.71
CA ALA A 93 3.58 11.53 -8.76
C ALA A 93 2.35 10.62 -8.63
N ILE A 94 2.46 9.51 -7.89
CA ILE A 94 1.35 8.58 -7.67
C ILE A 94 0.33 9.24 -6.73
N PRO A 95 -0.95 9.36 -7.14
CA PRO A 95 -1.96 9.97 -6.29
C PRO A 95 -2.28 9.10 -5.07
N SER A 96 -2.71 9.75 -3.99
CA SER A 96 -3.20 9.06 -2.81
C SER A 96 -4.53 8.34 -3.08
N THR A 97 -4.79 7.26 -2.33
CA THR A 97 -6.07 6.55 -2.40
C THR A 97 -7.19 7.39 -1.80
N SER A 98 -8.43 6.97 -2.05
CA SER A 98 -9.61 7.64 -1.51
C SER A 98 -9.68 7.58 0.02
N ILE A 99 -8.97 6.65 0.67
CA ILE A 99 -8.83 6.57 2.13
C ILE A 99 -8.22 7.87 2.70
N SER A 100 -7.35 8.56 1.96
CA SER A 100 -6.82 9.86 2.39
C SER A 100 -7.89 10.97 2.49
N LYS A 101 -9.08 10.75 1.92
CA LYS A 101 -10.21 11.69 1.89
C LYS A 101 -11.30 11.33 2.91
N LEU A 102 -11.01 10.49 3.90
CA LEU A 102 -11.95 10.22 4.98
C LEU A 102 -12.21 11.49 5.80
N SER A 103 -13.47 11.70 6.15
CA SER A 103 -13.92 12.90 6.86
C SER A 103 -14.79 12.55 8.07
N GLY A 104 -14.83 13.43 9.07
CA GLY A 104 -15.69 13.25 10.24
C GLY A 104 -14.96 13.43 11.57
N LYS A 105 -15.41 12.71 12.60
CA LYS A 105 -14.86 12.79 13.96
C LYS A 105 -13.85 11.68 14.22
N THR A 106 -12.81 12.04 14.97
CA THR A 106 -11.75 11.15 15.48
C THR A 106 -11.96 10.73 16.94
N ASN A 107 -13.09 11.10 17.56
CA ASN A 107 -13.46 10.71 18.93
C ASN A 107 -14.98 10.83 19.17
N PHE A 108 -15.44 10.29 20.31
CA PHE A 108 -16.84 10.37 20.74
C PHE A 108 -17.19 11.61 21.59
N LYS A 109 -16.32 12.63 21.68
CA LYS A 109 -16.62 13.83 22.47
C LYS A 109 -17.85 14.55 21.92
N ARG A 110 -18.68 15.07 22.82
CA ARG A 110 -19.94 15.78 22.51
C ARG A 110 -20.90 14.91 21.68
N ILE A 111 -21.00 13.62 22.03
CA ILE A 111 -22.03 12.72 21.53
C ILE A 111 -22.99 12.43 22.67
N ARG A 112 -24.30 12.59 22.41
CA ARG A 112 -25.36 12.47 23.41
C ARG A 112 -25.56 11.04 23.93
N TYR A 113 -25.17 10.03 23.15
CA TYR A 113 -25.48 8.64 23.43
C TYR A 113 -24.25 7.88 23.92
N PRO A 114 -24.41 6.89 24.83
CA PRO A 114 -23.32 6.05 25.28
C PRO A 114 -22.61 5.35 24.12
N VAL A 115 -21.29 5.15 24.24
CA VAL A 115 -20.47 4.53 23.18
C VAL A 115 -20.98 3.13 22.82
N HIS A 116 -21.36 2.32 23.81
CA HIS A 116 -21.87 0.97 23.54
C HIS A 116 -23.13 0.98 22.66
N ILE A 117 -24.07 1.92 22.84
CA ILE A 117 -25.26 2.06 21.98
C ILE A 117 -24.86 2.38 20.53
N ILE A 118 -23.87 3.26 20.36
CA ILE A 118 -23.35 3.61 19.05
C ILE A 118 -22.71 2.38 18.40
N LEU A 119 -21.85 1.66 19.12
CA LEU A 119 -21.21 0.44 18.64
C LEU A 119 -22.25 -0.63 18.28
N SER A 120 -23.29 -0.84 19.10
CA SER A 120 -24.40 -1.75 18.77
C SER A 120 -25.09 -1.35 17.46
N ALA A 121 -25.37 -0.07 17.25
CA ALA A 121 -25.96 0.43 16.02
C ALA A 121 -25.06 0.19 14.79
N LEU A 122 -23.75 0.43 14.93
CA LEU A 122 -22.76 0.16 13.87
C LEU A 122 -22.70 -1.34 13.54
N SER A 123 -22.65 -2.20 14.56
CA SER A 123 -22.65 -3.65 14.39
C SER A 123 -23.91 -4.15 13.69
N MET A 124 -25.09 -3.66 14.08
CA MET A 124 -26.35 -4.01 13.40
C MET A 124 -26.37 -3.59 11.94
N PHE A 125 -25.70 -2.48 11.60
CA PHE A 125 -25.62 -1.96 10.23
C PHE A 125 -24.61 -2.71 9.36
N PHE A 126 -23.36 -2.84 9.81
CA PHE A 126 -22.27 -3.43 9.02
C PHE A 126 -22.25 -4.95 9.07
N LEU A 127 -22.56 -5.56 10.22
CA LEU A 127 -22.61 -7.01 10.36
C LEU A 127 -24.00 -7.56 10.02
N GLY A 128 -25.04 -6.95 10.59
CA GLY A 128 -26.43 -7.40 10.47
C GLY A 128 -27.16 -6.91 9.21
N LYS A 129 -26.54 -6.05 8.38
CA LYS A 129 -27.11 -5.48 7.14
C LYS A 129 -28.43 -4.71 7.33
N ASN A 130 -28.79 -4.34 8.56
CA ASN A 130 -30.06 -3.68 8.86
C ASN A 130 -30.18 -2.30 8.19
N SER A 131 -31.42 -1.86 7.96
CA SER A 131 -31.71 -0.47 7.58
C SER A 131 -31.59 0.46 8.79
N PHE A 132 -31.33 1.75 8.58
CA PHE A 132 -31.29 2.71 9.68
C PHE A 132 -32.60 2.80 10.48
N ARG A 133 -33.74 2.56 9.81
CA ARG A 133 -35.07 2.54 10.46
C ARG A 133 -35.24 1.29 11.32
N ASN A 134 -34.80 0.13 10.83
CA ASN A 134 -34.84 -1.11 11.62
C ASN A 134 -33.94 -1.00 12.86
N ILE A 135 -32.75 -0.40 12.73
CA ILE A 135 -31.87 -0.16 13.88
C ILE A 135 -32.53 0.78 14.89
N ALA A 136 -33.16 1.87 14.43
CA ALA A 136 -33.90 2.77 15.32
C ALA A 136 -35.05 2.05 16.05
N LEU A 137 -35.76 1.16 15.36
CA LEU A 137 -36.80 0.33 15.93
C LEU A 137 -36.24 -0.61 17.01
N ILE A 138 -35.19 -1.36 16.70
CA ILE A 138 -34.54 -2.30 17.64
C ILE A 138 -34.03 -1.56 18.88
N LEU A 139 -33.37 -0.40 18.71
CA LEU A 139 -32.90 0.40 19.83
C LEU A 139 -34.05 0.91 20.71
N LYS A 140 -35.20 1.24 20.12
CA LYS A 140 -36.39 1.63 20.86
C LYS A 140 -37.02 0.45 21.61
N THR A 141 -37.18 -0.70 20.96
CA THR A 141 -37.95 -1.83 21.51
C THR A 141 -37.15 -2.68 22.49
N VAL A 142 -35.85 -2.88 22.24
CA VAL A 142 -34.99 -3.77 23.06
C VAL A 142 -34.22 -2.99 24.12
N PHE A 143 -33.73 -1.79 23.78
CA PHE A 143 -32.87 -1.00 24.67
C PHE A 143 -33.60 0.17 25.33
N ASN A 144 -34.87 0.41 25.00
CA ASN A 144 -35.63 1.59 25.42
C ASN A 144 -34.93 2.93 25.07
N VAL A 145 -34.14 2.95 23.99
CA VAL A 145 -33.39 4.14 23.53
C VAL A 145 -34.06 4.74 22.30
N LYS A 146 -34.63 5.94 22.45
CA LYS A 146 -35.17 6.71 21.32
C LYS A 146 -34.05 7.44 20.57
N VAL A 147 -33.78 7.01 19.34
CA VAL A 147 -32.83 7.66 18.42
C VAL A 147 -33.39 7.70 17.01
N SER A 148 -33.14 8.78 16.27
CA SER A 148 -33.61 8.89 14.88
C SER A 148 -32.74 8.06 13.93
N HIS A 149 -33.35 7.53 12.88
CA HIS A 149 -32.64 6.85 11.80
C HIS A 149 -31.58 7.75 11.12
N THR A 150 -31.81 9.07 11.08
CA THR A 150 -30.83 10.06 10.60
C THR A 150 -29.61 10.16 11.50
N THR A 151 -29.79 10.07 12.82
CA THR A 151 -28.68 10.05 13.78
C THR A 151 -27.83 8.79 13.61
N ILE A 152 -28.47 7.63 13.44
CA ILE A 152 -27.78 6.36 13.16
C ILE A 152 -27.01 6.43 11.83
N SER A 153 -27.66 6.95 10.78
CA SER A 153 -27.00 7.16 9.47
C SER A 153 -25.76 8.03 9.61
N ASN A 154 -25.84 9.10 10.40
CA ASN A 154 -24.70 9.96 10.70
C ASN A 154 -23.59 9.19 11.42
N TRP A 155 -23.89 8.38 12.45
CA TRP A 155 -22.87 7.57 13.12
C TRP A 155 -22.13 6.62 12.17
N CYS A 156 -22.85 5.98 11.24
CA CYS A 156 -22.27 5.00 10.31
C CYS A 156 -21.18 5.57 9.41
N LYS A 157 -21.19 6.88 9.13
CA LYS A 157 -20.17 7.54 8.29
C LYS A 157 -19.26 8.51 9.05
N LYS A 158 -19.73 9.08 10.17
CA LYS A 158 -19.04 10.15 10.90
C LYS A 158 -17.78 9.69 11.60
N PHE A 159 -17.70 8.42 12.01
CA PHE A 159 -16.57 7.90 12.77
C PHE A 159 -15.50 7.22 11.92
N ALA A 160 -15.59 7.27 10.58
CA ALA A 160 -14.60 6.63 9.73
C ALA A 160 -13.14 7.07 10.04
N PRO A 161 -12.83 8.35 10.30
CA PRO A 161 -11.48 8.75 10.74
C PRO A 161 -11.05 8.18 12.09
N LEU A 162 -11.97 8.02 13.06
CA LEU A 162 -11.67 7.38 14.34
C LEU A 162 -11.23 5.92 14.14
N PHE A 163 -12.01 5.16 13.37
CA PHE A 163 -11.69 3.77 13.05
C PHE A 163 -10.45 3.65 12.16
N HIS A 164 -10.15 4.68 11.36
CA HIS A 164 -8.89 4.76 10.62
C HIS A 164 -7.67 4.88 11.52
N ASN A 165 -7.70 5.76 12.51
CA ASN A 165 -6.61 5.86 13.49
C ASN A 165 -6.41 4.55 14.25
N ILE A 166 -7.49 3.85 14.61
CA ILE A 166 -7.41 2.52 15.22
C ILE A 166 -6.71 1.53 14.30
N SER A 167 -7.08 1.47 13.00
CA SER A 167 -6.39 0.61 12.04
C SER A 167 -4.90 0.93 11.91
N LEU A 168 -4.52 2.21 11.94
CA LEU A 168 -3.11 2.63 11.90
C LEU A 168 -2.32 2.16 13.14
N GLU A 169 -2.96 2.05 14.31
CA GLU A 169 -2.34 1.45 15.51
C GLU A 169 -2.25 -0.08 15.43
N LEU A 170 -3.23 -0.74 14.80
CA LEU A 170 -3.34 -2.21 14.78
C LEU A 170 -2.55 -2.88 13.63
N ILE A 171 -2.53 -2.28 12.44
CA ILE A 171 -1.89 -2.86 11.24
C ILE A 171 -0.42 -3.21 11.47
N PRO A 172 0.40 -2.38 12.15
CA PRO A 172 1.81 -2.74 12.44
C PRO A 172 2.00 -3.99 13.31
N MET A 173 0.95 -4.47 13.98
CA MET A 173 0.98 -5.68 14.80
C MET A 173 0.63 -6.95 14.00
N LEU A 174 0.28 -6.82 12.73
CA LEU A 174 -0.17 -7.91 11.88
C LEU A 174 1.00 -8.49 11.07
N ASN A 175 0.96 -9.79 10.82
CA ASN A 175 1.77 -10.45 9.80
C ASN A 175 0.95 -10.60 8.52
N LEU A 176 1.29 -9.80 7.51
CA LEU A 176 0.65 -9.79 6.19
C LEU A 176 1.64 -10.21 5.08
N ASN A 177 2.67 -10.98 5.47
CA ASN A 177 3.60 -11.63 4.54
C ASN A 177 3.01 -12.97 4.12
N SER A 178 2.05 -12.93 3.21
CA SER A 178 1.44 -14.11 2.62
C SER A 178 1.92 -14.33 1.19
N ASP A 179 1.77 -15.56 0.70
CA ASP A 179 2.26 -15.92 -0.63
C ASP A 179 1.59 -15.09 -1.74
N GLU A 180 0.31 -14.76 -1.60
CA GLU A 180 -0.47 -14.16 -2.69
C GLU A 180 -1.37 -13.01 -2.21
N TRP A 181 -1.35 -11.92 -2.96
CA TRP A 181 -2.35 -10.85 -2.83
C TRP A 181 -3.24 -10.81 -4.06
N HIS A 182 -4.55 -10.77 -3.86
CA HIS A 182 -5.51 -10.64 -4.95
C HIS A 182 -5.96 -9.19 -5.09
N VAL A 183 -6.04 -8.73 -6.34
CA VAL A 183 -6.48 -7.37 -6.68
C VAL A 183 -7.57 -7.47 -7.73
N ASP A 184 -8.71 -6.83 -7.44
CA ASP A 184 -9.84 -6.79 -8.35
C ASP A 184 -10.68 -5.54 -8.07
N GLU A 185 -11.53 -5.19 -9.02
CA GLU A 185 -12.43 -4.05 -8.92
C GLU A 185 -13.89 -4.42 -9.11
N THR A 186 -14.76 -3.65 -8.47
CA THR A 186 -16.20 -3.81 -8.59
C THR A 186 -16.92 -2.49 -8.78
N VAL A 187 -18.11 -2.52 -9.39
CA VAL A 187 -18.86 -1.30 -9.73
C VAL A 187 -19.87 -0.93 -8.65
N VAL A 188 -19.79 0.28 -8.11
CA VAL A 188 -20.81 0.87 -7.23
C VAL A 188 -21.48 2.07 -7.91
N LYS A 189 -22.65 2.47 -7.43
CA LYS A 189 -23.34 3.68 -7.87
C LYS A 189 -23.29 4.75 -6.80
N ILE A 190 -22.96 5.98 -7.19
CA ILE A 190 -22.99 7.17 -6.35
C ILE A 190 -23.80 8.23 -7.09
N ALA A 191 -24.89 8.70 -6.48
CA ALA A 191 -25.86 9.61 -7.10
C ALA A 191 -26.28 9.14 -8.52
N GLY A 192 -26.55 7.83 -8.66
CA GLY A 192 -26.92 7.20 -9.93
C GLY A 192 -25.77 6.94 -10.92
N LYS A 193 -24.59 7.53 -10.71
CA LYS A 193 -23.42 7.40 -11.61
C LYS A 193 -22.56 6.21 -11.22
N LYS A 194 -21.96 5.54 -12.20
CA LYS A 194 -21.04 4.41 -11.98
C LYS A 194 -19.70 4.90 -11.43
N TYR A 195 -19.20 4.21 -10.42
CA TYR A 195 -17.87 4.35 -9.83
C TYR A 195 -17.25 2.96 -9.71
N TYR A 196 -15.92 2.91 -9.72
CA TYR A 196 -15.13 1.71 -9.57
C TYR A 196 -14.50 1.70 -8.18
N LEU A 197 -14.68 0.58 -7.49
CA LEU A 197 -14.14 0.33 -6.18
C LEU A 197 -13.15 -0.82 -6.29
N TRP A 198 -11.87 -0.49 -6.12
CA TRP A 198 -10.75 -1.40 -6.24
C TRP A 198 -10.37 -1.91 -4.85
N PHE A 199 -10.07 -3.19 -4.71
CA PHE A 199 -9.64 -3.81 -3.47
C PHE A 199 -8.34 -4.59 -3.64
N VAL A 200 -7.55 -4.66 -2.57
CA VAL A 200 -6.49 -5.65 -2.41
C VAL A 200 -6.81 -6.49 -1.18
N ILE A 201 -6.79 -7.81 -1.34
CA ILE A 201 -7.02 -8.77 -0.26
C ILE A 201 -5.81 -9.71 -0.15
N ASP A 202 -5.39 -9.93 1.08
CA ASP A 202 -4.39 -10.93 1.43
C ASP A 202 -4.99 -12.34 1.35
N SER A 203 -4.31 -13.27 0.67
CA SER A 203 -4.93 -14.58 0.42
C SER A 203 -5.05 -15.39 1.70
N GLU A 204 -4.01 -15.58 2.49
CA GLU A 204 -4.05 -16.49 3.64
C GLU A 204 -4.96 -15.96 4.76
N THR A 205 -4.83 -14.67 5.09
CA THR A 205 -5.54 -14.09 6.23
C THR A 205 -6.94 -13.60 5.87
N ARG A 206 -7.22 -13.46 4.56
CA ARG A 206 -8.40 -12.77 4.00
C ARG A 206 -8.49 -11.30 4.38
N PHE A 207 -7.41 -10.70 4.90
CA PHE A 207 -7.42 -9.30 5.33
C PHE A 207 -7.48 -8.36 4.12
N ILE A 208 -8.42 -7.41 4.12
CA ILE A 208 -8.46 -6.36 3.11
C ILE A 208 -7.35 -5.35 3.40
N LEU A 209 -6.29 -5.38 2.59
CA LEU A 209 -5.10 -4.55 2.73
C LEU A 209 -5.38 -3.08 2.39
N GLY A 210 -6.28 -2.83 1.44
CA GLY A 210 -6.66 -1.49 1.05
C GLY A 210 -7.78 -1.46 0.03
N PHE A 211 -8.33 -0.26 -0.17
CA PHE A 211 -9.28 0.00 -1.24
C PHE A 211 -9.09 1.40 -1.85
N HIS A 212 -9.60 1.56 -3.07
CA HIS A 212 -9.66 2.86 -3.73
C HIS A 212 -10.97 3.03 -4.50
N LEU A 213 -11.72 4.09 -4.15
CA LEU A 213 -12.94 4.49 -4.84
C LEU A 213 -12.67 5.61 -5.84
N SER A 214 -13.08 5.43 -7.10
CA SER A 214 -12.84 6.39 -8.18
C SER A 214 -13.92 6.33 -9.27
N PRO A 215 -14.21 7.44 -9.97
CA PRO A 215 -15.04 7.38 -11.18
C PRO A 215 -14.32 6.73 -12.37
N TYR A 216 -13.00 6.54 -12.29
CA TYR A 216 -12.18 6.03 -13.40
C TYR A 216 -11.81 4.56 -13.21
N ARG A 217 -11.73 3.82 -14.33
CA ARG A 217 -11.23 2.44 -14.38
C ARG A 217 -9.95 2.38 -15.22
N ASP A 218 -8.83 2.81 -14.66
CA ASP A 218 -7.55 2.90 -15.40
C ASP A 218 -6.35 2.50 -14.55
N SER A 219 -5.17 2.45 -15.18
CA SER A 219 -3.91 2.06 -14.53
C SER A 219 -3.50 3.01 -13.41
N ARG A 220 -3.90 4.29 -13.48
CA ARG A 220 -3.66 5.28 -12.42
C ARG A 220 -4.31 4.83 -11.10
N GLN A 221 -5.51 4.25 -11.15
CA GLN A 221 -6.20 3.79 -9.94
C GLN A 221 -5.48 2.59 -9.31
N ALA A 222 -4.99 1.66 -10.15
CA ALA A 222 -4.20 0.53 -9.71
C ALA A 222 -2.86 0.98 -9.09
N PHE A 223 -2.18 1.98 -9.66
CA PHE A 223 -0.99 2.59 -9.06
C PHE A 223 -1.28 3.16 -7.66
N ALA A 224 -2.35 3.94 -7.52
CA ALA A 224 -2.73 4.56 -6.25
C ALA A 224 -2.97 3.49 -5.17
N LEU A 225 -3.75 2.47 -5.50
CA LEU A 225 -4.09 1.37 -4.59
C LEU A 225 -2.86 0.55 -4.19
N LEU A 226 -2.12 0.02 -5.17
CA LEU A 226 -0.96 -0.83 -4.91
C LEU A 226 0.16 -0.09 -4.17
N ASN A 227 0.40 1.18 -4.50
CA ASN A 227 1.40 1.98 -3.80
C ASN A 227 1.01 2.26 -2.34
N SER A 228 -0.29 2.25 -2.01
CA SER A 228 -0.73 2.44 -0.62
C SER A 228 -0.51 1.20 0.27
N VAL A 229 -0.44 0.00 -0.32
CA VAL A 229 -0.33 -1.26 0.43
C VAL A 229 1.04 -1.93 0.32
N ARG A 230 1.91 -1.49 -0.59
CA ARG A 230 3.22 -2.11 -0.90
C ARG A 230 4.17 -2.30 0.31
N ASN A 231 3.95 -1.58 1.40
CA ASN A 231 4.79 -1.65 2.60
C ASN A 231 4.13 -2.46 3.74
N LEU A 232 2.93 -3.02 3.51
CA LEU A 232 2.21 -3.80 4.52
C LEU A 232 2.71 -5.24 4.64
N GLY A 233 3.32 -5.76 3.58
CA GLY A 233 3.88 -7.11 3.51
C GLY A 233 4.61 -7.33 2.20
N THR A 234 5.15 -8.54 2.03
CA THR A 234 5.99 -8.93 0.90
C THR A 234 5.44 -10.16 0.19
N PRO A 235 4.43 -10.00 -0.69
CA PRO A 235 3.83 -11.15 -1.35
C PRO A 235 4.76 -11.78 -2.39
N SER A 236 4.72 -13.10 -2.51
CA SER A 236 5.41 -13.84 -3.57
C SER A 236 4.76 -13.60 -4.94
N ALA A 237 3.43 -13.45 -4.97
CA ALA A 237 2.67 -13.17 -6.17
C ALA A 237 1.54 -12.15 -5.95
N ILE A 238 1.24 -11.39 -7.01
CA ILE A 238 0.03 -10.58 -7.09
C ILE A 238 -0.86 -11.19 -8.16
N VAL A 239 -2.08 -11.55 -7.78
CA VAL A 239 -3.09 -12.18 -8.62
C VAL A 239 -4.10 -11.12 -9.03
N THR A 240 -4.31 -10.95 -10.33
CA THR A 240 -5.33 -10.05 -10.86
C THR A 240 -6.16 -10.73 -11.93
N ASP A 241 -7.27 -10.09 -12.32
CA ASP A 241 -7.96 -10.44 -13.54
C ASP A 241 -7.07 -10.17 -14.78
N ARG A 242 -7.62 -10.40 -15.97
CA ARG A 242 -6.91 -10.15 -17.24
C ARG A 242 -6.81 -8.66 -17.59
N TYR A 243 -7.27 -7.73 -16.77
CA TYR A 243 -7.27 -6.32 -17.12
C TYR A 243 -5.83 -5.78 -17.25
N SER A 244 -5.54 -5.14 -18.39
CA SER A 244 -4.19 -4.64 -18.69
C SER A 244 -3.72 -3.54 -17.75
N ALA A 245 -4.64 -2.86 -17.07
CA ALA A 245 -4.35 -1.75 -16.15
C ALA A 245 -3.42 -2.16 -15.00
N TYR A 246 -3.40 -3.43 -14.61
CA TYR A 246 -2.58 -3.95 -13.50
C TYR A 246 -1.12 -4.22 -13.86
N LYS A 247 -0.81 -4.53 -15.13
CA LYS A 247 0.52 -5.02 -15.55
C LYS A 247 1.66 -4.10 -15.15
N VAL A 248 1.51 -2.82 -15.49
CA VAL A 248 2.55 -1.81 -15.28
C VAL A 248 2.66 -1.40 -13.81
N PRO A 249 1.56 -1.16 -13.07
CA PRO A 249 1.59 -0.92 -11.62
C PRO A 249 2.28 -2.04 -10.85
N VAL A 250 1.90 -3.30 -11.08
CA VAL A 250 2.48 -4.45 -10.36
C VAL A 250 3.98 -4.51 -10.63
N LYS A 251 4.39 -4.52 -11.90
CA LYS A 251 5.81 -4.58 -12.28
C LYS A 251 6.62 -3.41 -11.75
N SER A 252 6.07 -2.20 -11.78
CA SER A 252 6.80 -0.99 -11.35
C SER A 252 6.93 -0.86 -9.84
N LEU A 253 5.94 -1.30 -9.08
CA LEU A 253 5.92 -1.12 -7.61
C LEU A 253 6.59 -2.27 -6.86
N PHE A 254 6.45 -3.50 -7.36
CA PHE A 254 6.94 -4.70 -6.69
C PHE A 254 8.17 -5.32 -7.38
N GLY A 255 8.53 -4.84 -8.58
CA GLY A 255 9.69 -5.31 -9.33
C GLY A 255 9.51 -6.71 -9.90
N ASP A 256 10.61 -7.32 -10.34
CA ASP A 256 10.60 -8.66 -10.94
C ASP A 256 10.63 -9.80 -9.89
N SER A 257 10.79 -9.47 -8.60
CA SER A 257 10.78 -10.46 -7.51
C SER A 257 9.37 -10.97 -7.18
N VAL A 258 8.33 -10.21 -7.52
CA VAL A 258 6.93 -10.59 -7.29
C VAL A 258 6.31 -11.03 -8.60
N LYS A 259 5.76 -12.24 -8.62
CA LYS A 259 5.14 -12.80 -9.83
C LYS A 259 3.77 -12.16 -10.05
N HIS A 260 3.56 -11.51 -11.20
CA HIS A 260 2.21 -11.09 -11.60
C HIS A 260 1.48 -12.25 -12.26
N ILE A 261 0.47 -12.79 -11.59
CA ILE A 261 -0.38 -13.87 -12.10
C ILE A 261 -1.68 -13.25 -12.61
N ARG A 262 -1.98 -13.47 -13.88
CA ARG A 262 -3.25 -13.04 -14.50
C ARG A 262 -4.08 -14.28 -14.73
N VAL A 263 -5.13 -14.47 -13.94
CA VAL A 263 -5.92 -15.71 -13.95
C VAL A 263 -6.46 -15.97 -15.36
N GLU A 264 -6.15 -17.15 -15.91
CA GLU A 264 -6.47 -17.48 -17.30
C GLU A 264 -7.81 -18.20 -17.45
N SER A 265 -8.15 -19.06 -16.49
CA SER A 265 -9.41 -19.79 -16.44
C SER A 265 -9.71 -20.31 -15.03
N PHE A 266 -10.96 -20.68 -14.74
CA PHE A 266 -11.37 -21.31 -13.47
C PHE A 266 -10.71 -22.68 -13.19
N LYS A 267 -9.86 -23.17 -14.09
CA LYS A 267 -9.17 -24.48 -14.02
C LYS A 267 -7.73 -24.40 -13.50
N ASP A 268 -7.21 -23.20 -13.27
CA ASP A 268 -5.86 -23.01 -12.74
C ASP A 268 -5.86 -23.19 -11.21
N ASP A 269 -4.75 -23.66 -10.63
CA ASP A 269 -4.61 -23.85 -9.17
C ASP A 269 -4.82 -22.54 -8.36
N ILE A 270 -4.60 -21.39 -9.01
CA ILE A 270 -4.76 -20.05 -8.44
C ILE A 270 -6.01 -19.40 -9.03
N THR A 271 -7.06 -19.29 -8.22
CA THR A 271 -8.39 -18.80 -8.64
C THR A 271 -8.72 -17.45 -8.04
N ASN A 272 -9.55 -16.66 -8.73
CA ASN A 272 -10.03 -15.36 -8.21
C ASN A 272 -11.20 -15.49 -7.22
N ASN A 273 -11.59 -16.73 -6.88
CA ASN A 273 -12.76 -17.06 -6.08
C ASN A 273 -12.78 -16.36 -4.71
N LEU A 274 -11.60 -16.10 -4.15
CA LEU A 274 -11.42 -15.46 -2.85
C LEU A 274 -11.94 -14.01 -2.87
N ILE A 275 -11.42 -13.18 -3.77
CA ILE A 275 -11.83 -11.78 -3.87
C ILE A 275 -13.26 -11.68 -4.41
N GLU A 276 -13.69 -12.62 -5.26
CA GLU A 276 -15.08 -12.72 -5.70
C GLU A 276 -16.02 -13.01 -4.51
N SER A 277 -15.64 -13.92 -3.61
CA SER A 277 -16.41 -14.21 -2.38
C SER A 277 -16.53 -12.97 -1.50
N PHE A 278 -15.45 -12.21 -1.34
CA PHE A 278 -15.51 -10.90 -0.66
C PHE A 278 -16.43 -9.91 -1.39
N HIS A 279 -16.34 -9.82 -2.72
CA HIS A 279 -17.21 -8.98 -3.53
C HIS A 279 -18.69 -9.35 -3.35
N HIS A 280 -19.04 -10.63 -3.32
CA HIS A 280 -20.42 -11.07 -3.05
C HIS A 280 -20.91 -10.57 -1.69
N GLN A 281 -20.09 -10.67 -0.64
CA GLN A 281 -20.45 -10.18 0.68
C GLN A 281 -20.61 -8.66 0.73
N PHE A 282 -19.68 -7.92 0.11
CA PHE A 282 -19.76 -6.48 -0.04
C PHE A 282 -21.02 -6.08 -0.82
N LYS A 283 -21.32 -6.73 -1.94
CA LYS A 283 -22.53 -6.47 -2.75
C LYS A 283 -23.81 -6.80 -2.00
N ALA A 284 -23.84 -7.87 -1.21
CA ALA A 284 -25.00 -8.17 -0.39
C ALA A 284 -25.28 -7.07 0.64
N TRP A 285 -24.25 -6.42 1.20
CA TRP A 285 -24.43 -5.25 2.05
C TRP A 285 -24.80 -4.01 1.23
N TYR A 286 -24.08 -3.72 0.14
CA TYR A 286 -24.26 -2.53 -0.71
C TYR A 286 -25.64 -2.49 -1.40
N ASN A 287 -26.13 -3.62 -1.92
CA ASN A 287 -27.39 -3.67 -2.67
C ASN A 287 -28.59 -3.26 -1.81
N THR A 288 -28.56 -3.55 -0.51
CA THR A 288 -29.62 -3.12 0.43
C THR A 288 -29.70 -1.59 0.61
N LYS A 289 -28.74 -0.83 0.08
CA LYS A 289 -28.65 0.64 0.23
C LYS A 289 -29.11 1.38 -1.04
N GLN A 290 -29.39 0.65 -2.12
CA GLN A 290 -29.85 1.20 -3.41
C GLN A 290 -28.90 2.28 -4.00
N GLY A 291 -27.59 2.16 -3.71
CA GLY A 291 -26.57 3.12 -4.12
C GLY A 291 -26.25 4.17 -3.05
N PHE A 292 -25.13 4.88 -3.24
CA PHE A 292 -24.70 5.93 -2.31
C PHE A 292 -25.17 7.31 -2.77
N ALA A 293 -25.39 8.23 -1.82
CA ALA A 293 -25.83 9.59 -2.12
C ALA A 293 -24.69 10.53 -2.55
N SER A 294 -23.49 10.39 -1.95
CA SER A 294 -22.33 11.24 -2.24
C SER A 294 -21.03 10.45 -2.15
N PHE A 295 -19.98 10.96 -2.81
CA PHE A 295 -18.65 10.31 -2.79
C PHE A 295 -18.09 10.23 -1.37
N GLU A 296 -18.15 11.33 -0.62
CA GLU A 296 -17.68 11.39 0.77
C GLU A 296 -18.38 10.34 1.65
N SER A 297 -19.72 10.28 1.57
CA SER A 297 -20.49 9.31 2.35
C SER A 297 -20.19 7.87 1.91
N ALA A 298 -20.02 7.62 0.61
CA ALA A 298 -19.67 6.30 0.09
C ALA A 298 -18.31 5.84 0.64
N ASN A 299 -17.31 6.71 0.53
CA ASN A 299 -15.94 6.43 0.95
C ASN A 299 -15.86 6.12 2.46
N ASN A 300 -16.52 6.91 3.30
CA ASN A 300 -16.58 6.64 4.73
C ASN A 300 -17.31 5.33 5.05
N LEU A 301 -18.43 5.04 4.39
CA LEU A 301 -19.20 3.82 4.63
C LEU A 301 -18.44 2.56 4.17
N ILE A 302 -17.74 2.63 3.03
CA ILE A 302 -16.90 1.53 2.54
C ILE A 302 -15.74 1.29 3.50
N TYR A 303 -15.09 2.35 3.99
CA TYR A 303 -14.04 2.21 4.99
C TYR A 303 -14.53 1.51 6.25
N MET A 304 -15.68 1.95 6.76
CA MET A 304 -16.30 1.34 7.94
C MET A 304 -16.68 -0.12 7.67
N PHE A 305 -17.21 -0.45 6.49
CA PHE A 305 -17.48 -1.84 6.11
C PHE A 305 -16.20 -2.69 6.15
N VAL A 306 -15.11 -2.21 5.56
CA VAL A 306 -13.80 -2.88 5.56
C VAL A 306 -13.26 -3.05 6.98
N PHE A 307 -13.36 -2.02 7.82
CA PHE A 307 -12.96 -2.11 9.23
C PHE A 307 -13.71 -3.23 9.95
N PHE A 308 -15.04 -3.26 9.83
CA PHE A 308 -15.87 -4.28 10.48
C PHE A 308 -15.60 -5.68 9.92
N TYR A 309 -15.32 -5.78 8.62
CA TYR A 309 -14.93 -7.03 8.00
C TYR A 309 -13.58 -7.56 8.54
N ASN A 310 -12.57 -6.70 8.66
CA ASN A 310 -11.20 -7.07 9.07
C ASN A 310 -11.05 -7.31 10.58
N PHE A 311 -11.68 -6.49 11.42
CA PHE A 311 -11.37 -6.46 12.85
C PHE A 311 -12.51 -6.92 13.77
N VAL A 312 -13.75 -6.99 13.26
CA VAL A 312 -14.93 -7.23 14.11
C VAL A 312 -15.67 -8.51 13.72
N ARG A 313 -15.80 -8.82 12.43
CA ARG A 313 -16.58 -9.95 11.92
C ARG A 313 -15.79 -11.27 11.99
N PRO A 314 -16.23 -12.26 12.77
CA PRO A 314 -15.76 -13.63 12.64
C PRO A 314 -16.21 -14.23 11.29
N HIS A 315 -15.34 -15.02 10.66
CA HIS A 315 -15.69 -15.74 9.43
C HIS A 315 -15.63 -17.25 9.66
N SER A 316 -16.66 -17.98 9.22
CA SER A 316 -16.71 -19.43 9.34
C SER A 316 -15.56 -20.10 8.58
N SER A 317 -15.18 -19.55 7.42
CA SER A 317 -14.02 -20.00 6.64
C SER A 317 -12.67 -19.80 7.35
N LEU A 318 -12.65 -19.04 8.44
CA LEU A 318 -11.47 -18.75 9.26
C LEU A 318 -11.63 -19.31 10.68
N ASN A 319 -12.37 -20.42 10.85
CA ASN A 319 -12.63 -21.07 12.14
C ASN A 319 -13.23 -20.11 13.19
N GLY A 320 -14.05 -19.14 12.77
CA GLY A 320 -14.65 -18.17 13.66
C GLY A 320 -13.70 -17.07 14.13
N LEU A 321 -12.57 -16.87 13.45
CA LEU A 321 -11.66 -15.75 13.66
C LEU A 321 -11.96 -14.60 12.69
N THR A 322 -11.56 -13.39 13.09
CA THR A 322 -11.50 -12.23 12.20
C THR A 322 -10.24 -12.31 11.32
N PRO A 323 -10.21 -11.66 10.15
CA PRO A 323 -9.01 -11.61 9.31
C PRO A 323 -7.80 -11.06 10.06
N ALA A 324 -7.99 -10.04 10.91
CA ALA A 324 -6.92 -9.50 11.74
C ALA A 324 -6.35 -10.53 12.73
N GLN A 325 -7.19 -11.37 13.34
CA GLN A 325 -6.72 -12.43 14.23
C GLN A 325 -5.95 -13.52 13.48
N VAL A 326 -6.38 -13.88 12.27
CA VAL A 326 -5.62 -14.81 11.42
C VAL A 326 -4.26 -14.21 11.02
N ALA A 327 -4.22 -12.90 10.78
CA ALA A 327 -2.98 -12.14 10.58
C ALA A 327 -2.16 -11.94 11.89
N GLY A 328 -2.46 -12.66 12.97
CA GLY A 328 -1.67 -12.66 14.21
C GLY A 328 -2.09 -11.63 15.25
N LEU A 329 -3.21 -10.91 15.08
CA LEU A 329 -3.67 -9.95 16.07
C LEU A 329 -4.12 -10.62 17.37
N CYS A 330 -3.30 -10.49 18.40
CA CYS A 330 -3.57 -10.97 19.76
C CYS A 330 -3.70 -9.79 20.71
N LEU A 331 -4.91 -9.55 21.22
CA LEU A 331 -5.21 -8.43 22.13
C LEU A 331 -5.80 -8.93 23.45
N SER A 332 -5.36 -8.35 24.56
CA SER A 332 -5.97 -8.54 25.87
C SER A 332 -7.41 -7.96 25.91
N PRO A 333 -8.26 -8.39 26.87
CA PRO A 333 -9.60 -7.82 27.02
C PRO A 333 -9.63 -6.29 27.17
N LYS A 334 -8.62 -5.72 27.87
CA LYS A 334 -8.48 -4.27 28.06
C LYS A 334 -8.17 -3.57 26.74
N GLU A 335 -7.28 -4.13 25.92
CA GLU A 335 -6.94 -3.58 24.61
C GLU A 335 -8.09 -3.71 23.63
N LYS A 336 -8.80 -4.84 23.62
CA LYS A 336 -10.01 -5.00 22.81
C LYS A 336 -11.05 -3.92 23.11
N LYS A 337 -11.23 -3.55 24.38
CA LYS A 337 -12.10 -2.44 24.80
C LYS A 337 -11.53 -1.07 24.37
N LYS A 338 -10.22 -0.85 24.47
CA LYS A 338 -9.53 0.36 23.99
C LYS A 338 -9.80 0.58 22.50
N TYR A 339 -9.72 -0.48 21.69
CA TYR A 339 -9.86 -0.43 20.24
C TYR A 339 -11.30 -0.62 19.75
N LEU A 340 -12.30 -0.63 20.64
CA LEU A 340 -13.71 -0.75 20.30
C LEU A 340 -14.04 -2.05 19.53
N LEU A 341 -13.27 -3.11 19.75
CA LEU A 341 -13.43 -4.42 19.08
C LEU A 341 -14.33 -5.37 19.86
N VAL A 342 -14.74 -4.98 21.06
CA VAL A 342 -15.71 -5.69 21.90
C VAL A 342 -16.69 -4.62 22.40
N ALA A 343 -17.99 -4.87 22.20
CA ALA A 343 -19.06 -4.00 22.71
C ALA A 343 -19.35 -4.30 24.18
#